data_AF-A0A370GHA6-F1
#
_entry.id   AF-A0A370GHA6-F1
#
_cell.length_a   1.000
_cell.length_b   1.000
_cell.length_c   1.000
_cell.angle_alpha   90.00
_cell.angle_beta   90.00
_cell.angle_gamma   90.00
#
_symmetry.space_group_name_H-M   'P 1'
#
loop_
_entity.id
_entity.type
_entity.pdbx_description
1 polymer ?
#
loop_
_entity_poly.entity_id
_entity_poly.type
_entity_poly.pdbx_seq_one_letter_code
_entity_poly.pdbx_strand_id
1 'polypeptide(L)'
;MANTNAQQAIQEAKQALQQAGQNAFGSVDSLERAVESLKACMNSVEAGSHADQLRDIHHAVQQACNACKEPHNQQSVENSIQQALRACDQADSLGTSDGSQTMM
;
A
#
# COMPACT_ATOMS: atom_id res chain seq x y z
N MET A 1 -5.23 19.91 1.80
CA MET A 1 -3.96 19.34 2.33
C MET A 1 -4.05 17.84 2.63
N ALA A 2 -5.09 17.11 2.20
CA ALA A 2 -5.21 15.66 2.45
C ALA A 2 -4.40 14.78 1.48
N ASN A 3 -4.05 15.30 0.29
CA ASN A 3 -3.41 14.51 -0.77
C ASN A 3 -1.97 14.08 -0.43
N THR A 4 -1.25 14.90 0.33
CA THR A 4 0.15 14.65 0.72
C THR A 4 0.28 13.47 1.69
N ASN A 5 -0.69 13.29 2.59
CA ASN A 5 -0.66 12.20 3.58
C ASN A 5 -0.90 10.83 2.94
N ALA A 6 -1.84 10.74 2.00
CA ALA A 6 -2.16 9.48 1.33
C ALA A 6 -0.98 8.95 0.50
N GLN A 7 -0.34 9.81 -0.30
CA GLN A 7 0.84 9.43 -1.07
C GLN A 7 2.02 9.02 -0.17
N GLN A 8 2.25 9.74 0.93
CA GLN A 8 3.29 9.35 1.89
C GLN A 8 3.01 7.97 2.50
N ALA A 9 1.78 7.71 2.94
CA ALA A 9 1.40 6.42 3.49
C ALA A 9 1.55 5.28 2.46
N ILE A 10 1.23 5.53 1.18
CA ILE A 10 1.41 4.57 0.09
C ILE A 10 2.90 4.30 -0.14
N GLN A 11 3.75 5.33 -0.12
CA GLN A 11 5.20 5.16 -0.26
C GLN A 11 5.81 4.39 0.91
N GLU A 12 5.42 4.71 2.15
CA GLU A 12 5.83 3.96 3.34
C GLU A 12 5.41 2.49 3.24
N ALA A 13 4.17 2.23 2.81
CA ALA A 13 3.70 0.88 2.56
C ALA A 13 4.52 0.16 1.48
N LYS A 14 4.84 0.83 0.37
CA LYS A 14 5.67 0.29 -0.71
C LYS A 14 7.06 -0.10 -0.21
N GLN A 15 7.69 0.75 0.60
CA GLN A 15 9.00 0.47 1.20
C GLN A 15 8.94 -0.70 2.18
N ALA A 16 7.93 -0.75 3.05
CA ALA A 16 7.72 -1.85 3.98
C ALA A 16 7.49 -3.19 3.25
N LEU A 17 6.72 -3.19 2.18
CA LEU A 17 6.49 -4.36 1.32
C LEU A 17 7.76 -4.83 0.62
N GLN A 18 8.58 -3.91 0.10
CA GLN A 18 9.87 -4.26 -0.50
C GLN A 18 10.85 -4.85 0.52
N GLN A 19 10.87 -4.33 1.74
CA GLN A 19 11.64 -4.92 2.84
C GLN A 19 11.11 -6.31 3.19
N ALA A 20 9.78 -6.48 3.26
CA ALA A 20 9.15 -7.75 3.56
C ALA A 20 9.46 -8.83 2.51
N GLY A 21 9.60 -8.45 1.24
CA GLY A 21 10.00 -9.37 0.17
C GLY A 21 11.42 -9.91 0.34
N GLN A 22 12.30 -9.17 1.03
CA GLN A 22 13.66 -9.60 1.35
C GLN A 22 13.75 -10.28 2.73
N ASN A 23 12.97 -9.80 3.70
CA ASN A 23 12.96 -10.30 5.07
C ASN A 23 11.57 -10.11 5.69
N ALA A 24 10.69 -11.09 5.47
CA ALA A 24 9.30 -11.05 5.94
C ALA A 24 9.19 -10.81 7.46
N PHE A 25 10.00 -11.53 8.25
CA PHE A 25 9.95 -11.48 9.71
C PHE A 25 10.41 -10.12 10.27
N GLY A 26 11.49 -9.56 9.72
CA GLY A 26 12.02 -8.25 10.16
C GLY A 26 11.15 -7.06 9.74
N SER A 27 10.23 -7.28 8.80
CA SER A 27 9.43 -6.21 8.19
C SER A 27 8.00 -6.14 8.72
N VAL A 28 7.59 -7.06 9.61
CA VAL A 28 6.24 -7.08 10.20
C VAL A 28 5.92 -5.75 10.87
N ASP A 29 6.82 -5.22 11.70
CA ASP A 29 6.63 -3.94 12.40
C ASP A 29 6.42 -2.77 11.41
N SER A 30 7.21 -2.74 10.34
CA SER A 30 7.10 -1.74 9.27
C SER A 30 5.78 -1.87 8.50
N LEU A 31 5.32 -3.10 8.23
CA LEU A 31 4.05 -3.35 7.58
C LEU A 31 2.87 -2.96 8.48
N GLU A 32 2.91 -3.27 9.78
CA GLU A 32 1.87 -2.83 10.73
C GLU A 32 1.75 -1.31 10.78
N ARG A 33 2.88 -0.62 10.84
CA ARG A 33 2.92 0.85 10.84
C ARG A 33 2.39 1.46 9.54
N ALA A 34 2.68 0.83 8.40
CA ALA A 34 2.13 1.22 7.12
C ALA A 34 0.61 1.01 7.04
N VAL A 35 0.10 -0.11 7.56
CA VAL A 35 -1.35 -0.39 7.66
C VAL A 35 -2.05 0.69 8.50
N GLU A 36 -1.49 1.05 9.65
CA GLU A 36 -2.06 2.10 10.50
C GLU A 36 -2.06 3.47 9.80
N SER A 37 -0.97 3.83 9.11
CA SER A 37 -0.89 5.09 8.34
C SER A 37 -1.90 5.13 7.19
N LEU A 38 -2.05 4.03 6.45
CA LEU A 38 -3.05 3.91 5.39
C LEU A 38 -4.48 4.04 5.96
N LYS A 39 -4.76 3.42 7.10
CA LYS A 39 -6.05 3.52 7.79
C LYS A 39 -6.34 4.96 8.25
N ALA A 40 -5.34 5.67 8.76
CA ALA A 40 -5.49 7.08 9.12
C ALA A 40 -5.75 7.95 7.88
N CYS A 41 -5.08 7.67 6.76
CA CYS A 41 -5.33 8.34 5.49
C CYS A 41 -6.74 8.07 4.95
N MET A 42 -7.22 6.82 5.02
CA MET A 42 -8.60 6.48 4.63
C MET A 42 -9.65 7.27 5.41
N ASN A 43 -9.41 7.54 6.71
CA ASN A 43 -10.32 8.36 7.51
C ASN A 43 -10.25 9.85 7.15
N SER A 44 -9.15 10.29 6.54
CA SER A 44 -8.90 11.68 6.17
C SER A 44 -9.29 12.01 4.73
N VAL A 45 -9.42 11.00 3.86
CA VAL A 45 -9.81 11.15 2.46
C VAL A 45 -11.32 11.16 2.35
N GLU A 46 -11.87 12.21 1.74
CA GLU A 46 -13.30 12.31 1.43
C GLU A 46 -13.72 11.20 0.45
N ALA A 47 -14.95 10.70 0.59
CA ALA A 47 -15.47 9.60 -0.20
C ALA A 47 -15.37 9.91 -1.71
N GLY A 48 -14.68 9.04 -2.45
CA GLY A 48 -14.40 9.19 -3.88
C GLY A 48 -13.43 8.12 -4.38
N SER A 49 -12.97 8.23 -5.62
CA SER A 49 -12.09 7.21 -6.26
C SER A 49 -10.83 6.90 -5.46
N HIS A 50 -10.24 7.87 -4.75
CA HIS A 50 -9.05 7.63 -3.92
C HIS A 50 -9.32 6.83 -2.64
N ALA A 51 -10.54 6.90 -2.09
CA ALA A 51 -10.91 6.17 -0.88
C ALA A 51 -11.00 4.66 -1.13
N ASP A 52 -11.55 4.27 -2.28
CA ASP A 52 -11.64 2.86 -2.68
C ASP A 52 -10.25 2.25 -2.90
N GLN A 53 -9.34 3.03 -3.51
CA GLN A 53 -7.97 2.59 -3.72
C GLN A 53 -7.16 2.48 -2.44
N LEU A 54 -7.26 3.47 -1.54
CA LEU A 54 -6.63 3.36 -0.23
C LEU A 54 -7.14 2.15 0.55
N ARG A 55 -8.44 1.81 0.41
CA ARG A 55 -9.02 0.61 1.01
C ARG A 55 -8.43 -0.66 0.40
N ASP A 56 -8.27 -0.71 -0.92
CA ASP A 56 -7.65 -1.85 -1.62
C ASP A 56 -6.18 -2.05 -1.20
N ILE A 57 -5.40 -0.97 -1.18
CA ILE A 57 -4.01 -0.97 -0.71
C ILE A 57 -3.94 -1.43 0.75
N HIS A 58 -4.74 -0.83 1.63
CA HIS A 58 -4.79 -1.20 3.04
C HIS A 58 -5.07 -2.69 3.21
N HIS A 59 -6.04 -3.22 2.47
CA HIS A 59 -6.41 -4.63 2.56
C HIS A 59 -5.27 -5.54 2.07
N ALA A 60 -4.60 -5.18 0.96
CA ALA A 60 -3.49 -5.94 0.44
C ALA A 60 -2.25 -5.91 1.36
N VAL A 61 -1.91 -4.74 1.91
CA VAL A 61 -0.80 -4.58 2.87
C VAL A 61 -1.10 -5.34 4.17
N GLN A 62 -2.35 -5.31 4.64
CA GLN A 62 -2.78 -6.06 5.82
C GLN A 62 -2.66 -7.58 5.60
N GLN A 63 -3.04 -8.08 4.41
CA GLN A 63 -2.83 -9.48 4.06
C GLN A 63 -1.35 -9.85 4.01
N ALA A 64 -0.52 -9.00 3.39
CA ALA A 64 0.93 -9.20 3.36
C ALA A 64 1.53 -9.23 4.77
N CYS A 65 1.08 -8.34 5.66
CA CYS A 65 1.49 -8.32 7.06
C CYS A 65 1.11 -9.62 7.79
N ASN A 66 -0.13 -10.08 7.64
CA ASN A 66 -0.58 -11.31 8.28
C ASN A 66 0.17 -12.54 7.73
N ALA A 67 0.44 -12.57 6.43
CA ALA A 67 1.27 -13.60 5.81
C ALA A 67 2.72 -13.56 6.34
N CYS A 68 3.30 -12.38 6.53
CA CYS A 68 4.63 -12.22 7.11
C CYS A 68 4.70 -12.68 8.58
N LYS A 69 3.60 -12.56 9.34
CA LYS A 69 3.46 -13.10 10.70
C LYS A 69 3.37 -14.63 10.71
N GLU A 70 2.86 -15.23 9.64
CA GLU A 70 2.70 -16.67 9.48
C GLU A 70 3.53 -17.21 8.28
N PRO A 71 4.88 -17.19 8.34
CA PRO A 71 5.75 -17.51 7.21
C PRO A 71 5.82 -19.01 6.88
N HIS A 72 4.93 -19.84 7.44
CA HIS A 72 4.78 -21.24 7.06
C HIS A 72 4.48 -21.41 5.56
N ASN A 73 3.98 -20.36 4.88
CA ASN A 73 3.69 -20.39 3.46
C ASN A 73 4.35 -19.21 2.72
N GLN A 74 5.68 -19.26 2.56
CA GLN A 74 6.47 -18.22 1.86
C GLN A 74 5.88 -17.82 0.50
N GLN A 75 5.36 -18.77 -0.27
CA GLN A 75 4.73 -18.48 -1.56
C GLN A 75 3.48 -17.61 -1.42
N SER A 76 2.74 -17.74 -0.31
CA SER A 76 1.61 -16.89 0.01
C SER A 76 2.05 -15.50 0.43
N VAL A 77 3.15 -15.42 1.20
CA VAL A 77 3.78 -14.13 1.58
C VAL A 77 4.18 -13.36 0.34
N GLU A 78 4.92 -13.97 -0.58
CA GLU A 78 5.35 -13.34 -1.82
C GLU A 78 4.17 -12.90 -2.69
N ASN A 79 3.14 -13.73 -2.83
CA ASN A 79 1.92 -13.35 -3.57
C ASN A 79 1.22 -12.14 -2.94
N SER A 80 1.03 -12.14 -1.63
CA SER A 80 0.40 -11.02 -0.92
C SER A 80 1.23 -9.73 -1.03
N ILE A 81 2.57 -9.83 -0.92
CA ILE A 81 3.47 -8.69 -1.08
C ILE A 81 3.39 -8.13 -2.50
N GLN A 82 3.43 -8.99 -3.52
CA GLN A 82 3.31 -8.54 -4.91
C GLN A 82 1.96 -7.91 -5.21
N GLN A 83 0.87 -8.46 -4.66
CA GLN A 83 -0.46 -7.89 -4.84
C GLN A 83 -0.55 -6.49 -4.21
N ALA A 84 -0.01 -6.32 -2.99
CA ALA A 84 0.02 -5.04 -2.31
C ALA A 84 0.91 -4.02 -3.03
N LEU A 85 2.06 -4.43 -3.55
CA LEU A 85 2.92 -3.56 -4.36
C LEU A 85 2.20 -3.05 -5.62
N ARG A 86 1.45 -3.92 -6.31
CA ARG A 86 0.65 -3.49 -7.48
C ARG A 86 -0.48 -2.54 -7.09
N ALA A 87 -1.11 -2.73 -5.94
CA ALA A 87 -2.13 -1.80 -5.45
C ALA A 87 -1.52 -0.42 -5.16
N CYS A 88 -0.36 -0.39 -4.49
CA CYS A 88 0.39 0.85 -4.24
C CYS A 88 0.78 1.56 -5.55
N ASP A 89 1.26 0.81 -6.55
CA ASP A 89 1.71 1.36 -7.85
C ASP A 89 0.55 1.95 -8.66
N GLN A 90 -0.61 1.29 -8.63
CA GLN A 90 -1.83 1.80 -9.27
C GLN A 90 -2.29 3.12 -8.63
N ALA A 91 -2.24 3.23 -7.31
CA ALA A 91 -2.63 4.45 -6.62
C ALA A 91 -1.63 5.60 -6.81
N ASP A 92 -0.32 5.30 -6.90
CA ASP A 92 0.73 6.28 -7.20
C ASP A 92 0.57 6.87 -8.62
N SER A 93 0.21 6.03 -9.59
CA SER A 93 -0.03 6.41 -10.99
C SER A 93 -1.21 7.39 -11.15
N LEU A 94 -2.19 7.35 -10.25
CA LEU A 94 -3.38 8.23 -10.32
C LEU A 94 -3.13 9.62 -9.74
N GLY A 95 -2.21 9.76 -8.79
CA GLY A 95 -1.74 11.07 -8.33
C GLY A 95 -0.97 11.87 -9.40
N THR A 96 -0.54 11.21 -10.47
CA THR A 96 0.24 11.80 -11.59
C THR A 96 -0.61 12.01 -12.85
N SER A 97 -1.84 11.48 -12.89
CA SER A 97 -2.72 11.51 -14.08
C SER A 97 -3.66 12.73 -14.10
N ASP A 98 -3.19 13.90 -13.68
CA ASP A 98 -3.82 15.20 -13.97
C ASP A 98 -2.75 16.07 -14.65
N GLY A 99 -2.38 15.73 -15.89
CA GLY A 99 -1.29 16.48 -16.50
C GLY A 99 -0.70 16.04 -17.83
N SER A 100 -1.24 15.06 -18.56
CA SER A 100 -0.81 14.86 -19.95
C SER A 100 -1.65 13.80 -20.64
N GLN A 101 -2.62 14.22 -21.46
CA GLN A 101 -2.88 13.68 -22.81
C GLN A 101 -4.17 14.30 -23.38
N THR A 102 -4.10 15.57 -23.76
CA THR A 102 -4.91 16.12 -24.87
C THR A 102 -4.07 17.18 -25.58
N MET A 103 -3.10 16.72 -26.36
CA MET A 103 -2.58 17.46 -27.51
C MET A 103 -2.61 16.51 -28.69
N MET A 104 -3.70 16.58 -29.46
CA MET A 104 -3.77 16.24 -30.87
C MET A 104 -4.77 17.17 -31.52
#